data_AF-A0A967SLA9-F1
#
_entry.id   AF-A0A967SLA9-F1
#
_cell.length_a   1.000
_cell.length_b   1.000
_cell.length_c   1.000
_cell.angle_alpha   90.00
_cell.angle_beta   90.00
_cell.angle_gamma   90.00
#
_symmetry.space_group_name_H-M   'P 1'
#
loop_
_entity.id
_entity.type
_entity.pdbx_description
1 polymer ?
#
loop_
_entity_poly.entity_id
_entity_poly.type
_entity_poly.pdbx_seq_one_letter_code
_entity_poly.pdbx_strand_id
1 'polypeptide(L)'
;KTRGLEGLSSPLVGRDQELEALRGVLRQLVGGRGGVVALVGGAGIGKSRLVAELRSEAAVAGVGWFEGRALSYGQSLAYHPWQQLGRQMIGATSAEGGAAVRDRLREFARGLGLS
;
A
#
# COMPACT_ATOMS: atom_id res chain seq x y z
N LYS A 1 -0.79 -6.39 28.94
CA LYS A 1 0.08 -6.58 27.76
C LYS A 1 0.12 -5.25 27.01
N THR A 2 1.13 -4.45 27.31
CA THR A 2 1.21 -3.02 27.00
C THR A 2 1.43 -2.83 25.50
N ARG A 3 0.41 -2.32 24.80
CA ARG A 3 0.53 -1.86 23.40
C ARG A 3 1.51 -0.68 23.39
N GLY A 4 2.47 -0.71 22.47
CA GLY A 4 3.45 0.36 22.28
C GLY A 4 2.74 1.71 22.13
N LEU A 5 3.25 2.70 22.85
CA LEU A 5 2.78 4.08 22.85
C LEU A 5 2.89 4.64 21.42
N GLU A 6 1.77 5.14 20.89
CA GLU A 6 1.75 5.86 19.62
C GLU A 6 2.74 7.04 19.71
N GLY A 7 3.76 7.04 18.85
CA GLY A 7 4.81 8.07 18.82
C GLY A 7 6.22 7.62 19.24
N LEU A 8 6.37 6.46 19.91
CA LEU A 8 7.69 5.91 20.23
C LEU A 8 8.13 4.90 19.18
N SER A 9 8.85 5.42 18.20
CA SER A 9 9.44 4.67 17.10
C SER A 9 10.90 4.33 17.46
N SER A 10 11.21 3.07 17.76
CA SER A 10 12.61 2.64 17.84
C SER A 10 13.28 2.80 16.47
N PRO A 11 14.52 3.33 16.39
CA PRO A 11 15.24 3.42 15.13
C PRO A 11 15.37 2.04 14.49
N LEU A 12 15.24 1.99 13.17
CA LEU A 12 15.39 0.77 12.40
C LEU A 12 16.89 0.44 12.30
N VAL A 13 17.40 -0.40 13.20
CA VAL A 13 18.82 -0.76 13.24
C VAL A 13 19.11 -1.95 12.34
N GLY A 14 20.19 -1.87 11.55
CA GLY A 14 20.73 -2.99 10.78
C GLY A 14 19.88 -3.40 9.57
N ARG A 15 19.10 -2.47 9.01
CA ARG A 15 18.25 -2.70 7.83
C ARG A 15 18.52 -1.71 6.68
N ASP A 16 19.68 -1.06 6.71
CA ASP A 16 20.03 -0.03 5.74
C ASP A 16 20.07 -0.59 4.31
N GLN A 17 20.54 -1.83 4.15
CA GLN A 17 20.60 -2.49 2.85
C GLN A 17 19.20 -2.78 2.28
N GLU A 18 18.29 -3.32 3.11
CA GLU A 18 16.91 -3.60 2.68
C GLU A 18 16.14 -2.32 2.39
N LEU A 19 16.32 -1.28 3.20
CA LEU A 19 15.70 0.01 2.97
C LEU A 19 16.23 0.66 1.69
N GLU A 20 17.54 0.58 1.42
CA GLU A 20 18.12 1.12 0.18
C GLU A 20 17.65 0.34 -1.05
N ALA A 21 17.46 -0.98 -0.95
CA ALA A 21 16.86 -1.76 -2.03
C ALA A 21 15.42 -1.29 -2.34
N LEU A 22 14.61 -1.06 -1.30
CA LEU A 22 13.25 -0.52 -1.46
C LEU A 22 13.24 0.89 -2.06
N ARG A 23 14.17 1.75 -1.63
CA ARG A 23 14.38 3.09 -2.21
C ARG A 23 14.74 3.03 -3.67
N GLY A 24 15.59 2.07 -4.07
CA GLY A 24 15.90 1.82 -5.47
C GLY A 24 14.65 1.56 -6.32
N VAL A 25 13.72 0.76 -5.80
CA VAL A 25 12.43 0.48 -6.47
C VAL A 25 11.54 1.72 -6.51
N LEU A 26 11.49 2.52 -5.44
CA LEU A 26 10.73 3.77 -5.43
C LEU A 26 11.28 4.77 -6.48
N ARG A 27 12.61 4.90 -6.61
CA ARG A 27 13.24 5.73 -7.64
C ARG A 27 12.89 5.24 -9.05
N GLN A 28 12.88 3.93 -9.28
CA GLN A 28 12.46 3.35 -10.56
C GLN A 28 10.98 3.68 -10.87
N LEU A 29 10.10 3.56 -9.87
CA LEU A 29 8.68 3.88 -10.00
C LEU A 29 8.46 5.35 -10.37
N VAL A 30 9.14 6.27 -9.68
CA VAL A 30 9.11 7.71 -10.01
C VAL A 30 9.62 7.97 -11.42
N GLY A 31 10.60 7.19 -11.88
CA GLY A 31 11.08 7.20 -13.27
C GLY A 31 10.17 6.51 -14.28
N GLY A 32 8.95 6.13 -13.91
CA GLY A 32 7.96 5.51 -14.79
C GLY A 32 8.14 3.99 -14.98
N ARG A 33 9.05 3.35 -14.25
CA ARG A 33 9.27 1.89 -14.30
C ARG A 33 8.74 1.23 -13.03
N GLY A 34 7.59 0.56 -13.16
CA GLY A 34 7.00 -0.22 -12.09
C GLY A 34 7.81 -1.49 -11.76
N GLY A 35 7.49 -2.09 -10.61
CA GLY A 35 8.12 -3.33 -10.15
C GLY A 35 7.34 -3.99 -9.02
N VAL A 36 7.73 -5.22 -8.67
CA VAL A 36 7.15 -6.00 -7.58
C VAL A 36 8.25 -6.36 -6.60
N VAL A 37 7.98 -6.15 -5.30
CA VAL A 37 8.89 -6.54 -4.22
C VAL A 37 8.17 -7.44 -3.23
N ALA A 38 8.79 -8.56 -2.90
CA ALA A 38 8.30 -9.48 -1.87
C ALA A 38 9.17 -9.36 -0.61
N LEU A 39 8.57 -8.90 0.50
CA LEU A 39 9.23 -8.87 1.80
C LEU A 39 8.93 -10.17 2.57
N VAL A 40 9.91 -11.07 2.62
CA VAL A 40 9.79 -12.39 3.26
C VAL A 40 10.67 -12.45 4.50
N GLY A 41 10.15 -13.03 5.59
CA GLY A 41 10.92 -13.21 6.83
C GLY A 41 10.03 -13.53 8.02
N GLY A 42 10.64 -13.88 9.16
CA GLY A 42 9.94 -14.26 10.39
C GLY A 42 8.99 -13.18 10.95
N ALA A 43 8.02 -13.59 11.76
CA ALA A 43 7.15 -12.64 12.47
C ALA A 43 8.00 -11.76 13.42
N GLY A 44 7.63 -10.49 13.57
CA GLY A 44 8.34 -9.55 14.45
C GLY A 44 9.67 -9.00 13.92
N ILE A 45 10.16 -9.45 12.76
CA ILE A 45 11.48 -9.07 12.23
C ILE A 45 11.58 -7.62 11.68
N GLY A 46 10.50 -6.85 11.73
CA GLY A 46 10.47 -5.45 11.29
C GLY A 46 9.97 -5.20 9.86
N LYS A 47 9.38 -6.18 9.16
CA LYS A 47 8.83 -5.99 7.79
C LYS A 47 7.85 -4.81 7.69
N SER A 48 6.89 -4.72 8.61
CA SER A 48 5.93 -3.62 8.62
C SER A 48 6.59 -2.27 8.88
N ARG A 49 7.73 -2.26 9.60
CA ARG A 49 8.49 -1.05 9.84
C ARG A 49 9.21 -0.59 8.58
N LEU A 50 9.85 -1.51 7.85
CA LEU A 50 10.44 -1.22 6.54
C LEU A 50 9.42 -0.60 5.57
N VAL A 51 8.22 -1.17 5.51
CA VAL A 51 7.13 -0.64 4.68
C VAL A 51 6.70 0.76 5.13
N ALA A 52 6.64 1.00 6.45
CA ALA A 52 6.27 2.31 7.00
C ALA A 52 7.32 3.40 6.67
N GLU A 53 8.62 3.07 6.69
CA GLU A 53 9.67 4.00 6.27
C GLU A 53 9.56 4.31 4.78
N LEU A 54 9.40 3.29 3.93
CA LEU A 54 9.23 3.51 2.50
C LEU A 54 7.99 4.36 2.20
N ARG A 55 6.90 4.18 2.96
CA ARG A 55 5.67 4.96 2.81
C ARG A 55 5.88 6.43 3.12
N SER A 56 6.70 6.78 4.11
CA SER A 56 6.99 8.19 4.43
C SER A 56 7.77 8.85 3.29
N GLU A 57 8.75 8.14 2.72
CA GLU A 57 9.54 8.61 1.58
C GLU A 57 8.70 8.70 0.30
N ALA A 58 7.80 7.74 0.07
CA ALA A 58 6.88 7.75 -1.07
C ALA A 58 5.93 8.97 -1.02
N ALA A 59 5.44 9.33 0.19
CA ALA A 59 4.61 10.52 0.37
C ALA A 59 5.37 11.81 0.00
N VAL A 60 6.64 11.93 0.40
CA VAL A 60 7.50 13.07 0.01
C VAL A 60 7.72 13.11 -1.50
N ALA A 61 7.82 11.95 -2.15
CA ALA A 61 7.96 11.84 -3.61
C ALA A 61 6.64 12.03 -4.39
N GLY A 62 5.52 12.31 -3.72
CA GLY A 62 4.21 12.46 -4.37
C GLY A 62 3.63 11.17 -4.94
N VAL A 63 4.11 10.01 -4.47
CA VAL A 63 3.65 8.70 -4.94
C VAL A 63 2.38 8.28 -4.17
N GLY A 64 1.32 7.97 -4.92
CA GLY A 64 0.08 7.43 -4.35
C GLY A 64 0.32 6.08 -3.65
N TRP A 65 -0.21 5.93 -2.44
CA TRP A 65 -0.02 4.74 -1.62
C TRP A 65 -1.36 4.07 -1.29
N PHE A 66 -1.51 2.81 -1.71
CA PHE A 66 -2.73 2.02 -1.51
C PHE A 66 -2.40 0.70 -0.82
N GLU A 67 -3.19 0.32 0.19
CA GLU A 67 -2.94 -0.90 0.97
C GLU A 67 -4.15 -1.84 0.95
N GLY A 68 -3.90 -3.12 0.66
CA GLY A 68 -4.86 -4.22 0.81
C GLY A 68 -4.36 -5.23 1.83
N ARG A 69 -5.28 -5.91 2.53
CA ARG A 69 -4.94 -6.98 3.47
C ARG A 69 -5.57 -8.30 3.03
N ALA A 70 -4.72 -9.29 2.78
CA ALA A 70 -5.14 -10.67 2.62
C ALA A 70 -5.30 -11.30 4.02
N LEU A 71 -6.54 -11.60 4.41
CA LEU A 71 -6.83 -12.24 5.69
C LEU A 71 -6.70 -13.75 5.55
N SER A 72 -5.95 -14.40 6.44
CA SER A 72 -5.71 -15.85 6.43
C SER A 72 -6.99 -16.68 6.57
N TYR A 73 -8.02 -16.12 7.22
CA TYR A 73 -9.33 -16.75 7.40
C TYR A 73 -10.36 -16.34 6.32
N GLY A 74 -9.93 -15.55 5.32
CA GLY A 74 -10.77 -14.92 4.31
C GLY A 74 -10.98 -15.74 3.04
N GLN A 75 -10.91 -17.08 3.08
CA GLN A 75 -11.13 -17.91 1.88
C GLN A 75 -12.51 -17.70 1.23
N SER A 76 -13.47 -17.11 1.95
CA SER A 76 -14.80 -16.75 1.45
C SER A 76 -14.87 -15.39 0.73
N LEU A 77 -13.80 -14.58 0.75
CA LEU A 77 -13.79 -13.22 0.22
C LEU A 77 -12.84 -13.10 -0.97
N ALA A 78 -13.23 -13.73 -2.09
CA ALA A 78 -12.47 -13.67 -3.34
C ALA A 78 -12.18 -12.22 -3.74
N TYR A 79 -10.94 -11.96 -4.15
CA TYR A 79 -10.46 -10.65 -4.59
C TYR A 79 -10.59 -9.51 -3.58
N HIS A 80 -10.81 -9.78 -2.29
CA HIS A 80 -10.98 -8.73 -1.28
C HIS A 80 -9.82 -7.72 -1.21
N PRO A 81 -8.53 -8.13 -1.24
CA PRO A 81 -7.44 -7.16 -1.30
C PRO A 81 -7.55 -6.22 -2.51
N TRP A 82 -7.97 -6.74 -3.67
CA TRP A 82 -8.17 -5.93 -4.88
C TRP A 82 -9.37 -4.98 -4.77
N GLN A 83 -10.46 -5.40 -4.13
CA GLN A 83 -11.60 -4.54 -3.85
C GLN A 83 -11.21 -3.38 -2.92
N GLN A 84 -10.37 -3.63 -1.92
CA GLN A 84 -9.84 -2.59 -1.04
C GLN A 84 -8.99 -1.57 -1.81
N LEU A 85 -8.10 -2.05 -2.69
CA LEU A 85 -7.25 -1.18 -3.51
C LEU A 85 -8.08 -0.36 -4.50
N GLY A 86 -8.97 -1.00 -5.26
CA GLY A 86 -9.80 -0.33 -6.26
C GLY A 86 -10.68 0.76 -5.65
N ARG A 87 -11.27 0.53 -4.46
CA ARG A 87 -12.03 1.56 -3.74
C ARG A 87 -11.15 2.74 -3.34
N GLN A 88 -9.95 2.50 -2.81
CA GLN A 88 -9.03 3.60 -2.45
C GLN A 88 -8.61 4.42 -3.68
N MET A 89 -8.33 3.77 -4.81
CA MET A 89 -7.92 4.45 -6.05
C MET A 89 -8.98 5.41 -6.60
N ILE A 90 -10.26 5.07 -6.44
CA ILE A 90 -11.39 5.90 -6.91
C ILE A 90 -11.98 6.79 -5.80
N GLY A 91 -11.37 6.80 -4.60
CA GLY A 91 -11.86 7.55 -3.44
C GLY A 91 -13.22 7.06 -2.91
N ALA A 92 -13.57 5.79 -3.13
CA ALA A 92 -14.81 5.21 -2.65
C ALA A 92 -14.68 4.66 -1.22
N THR A 93 -15.70 4.88 -0.41
CA THR A 93 -15.82 4.35 0.95
C THR A 93 -16.49 2.98 0.96
N SER A 94 -16.42 2.24 2.07
CA SER A 94 -17.13 0.97 2.24
C SER A 94 -18.65 1.12 2.34
N ALA A 95 -19.13 2.31 2.73
CA ALA A 95 -20.55 2.59 2.91
C ALA A 95 -21.28 2.93 1.58
N GLU A 96 -20.54 3.28 0.54
CA GLU A 96 -21.13 3.62 -0.76
C GLU A 96 -21.70 2.39 -1.48
N GLY A 97 -22.95 2.52 -1.92
CA GLY A 97 -23.64 1.53 -2.72
C GLY A 97 -23.06 1.39 -4.14
N GLY A 98 -23.43 0.31 -4.83
CA GLY A 98 -22.83 -0.07 -6.11
C GLY A 98 -23.00 0.96 -7.23
N ALA A 99 -24.06 1.78 -7.24
CA ALA A 99 -24.24 2.82 -8.25
C ALA A 99 -23.16 3.91 -8.15
N ALA A 100 -22.96 4.48 -6.96
CA ALA A 100 -21.93 5.50 -6.71
C ALA A 100 -20.52 4.99 -7.03
N VAL A 101 -20.23 3.74 -6.65
CA VAL A 101 -18.94 3.10 -6.97
C VAL A 101 -18.72 2.98 -8.48
N ARG A 102 -19.75 2.61 -9.25
CA ARG A 102 -19.66 2.53 -10.72
C ARG A 102 -19.43 3.88 -11.37
N ASP A 103 -20.08 4.94 -10.87
CA ASP A 103 -19.93 6.28 -11.46
C ASP A 103 -18.53 6.84 -11.20
N ARG A 104 -18.00 6.67 -9.98
CA ARG A 104 -16.59 7.00 -9.67
C ARG A 104 -15.60 6.20 -10.52
N LEU A 105 -15.87 4.90 -10.73
CA LEU A 105 -15.01 4.06 -11.58
C LEU A 105 -15.01 4.56 -13.03
N ARG A 106 -16.16 4.96 -13.59
CA ARG A 106 -16.25 5.54 -14.94
C ARG A 106 -15.53 6.88 -15.04
N GLU A 107 -15.61 7.71 -14.01
CA GLU A 107 -14.88 8.98 -13.96
C GLU A 107 -13.37 8.74 -13.92
N PHE A 108 -12.93 7.81 -13.08
CA PHE A 108 -11.53 7.38 -13.00
C PHE A 108 -11.01 6.83 -14.34
N ALA A 109 -11.77 5.93 -14.99
CA ALA A 109 -11.38 5.37 -16.29
C ALA A 109 -11.26 6.47 -17.37
N ARG A 110 -12.21 7.41 -17.41
CA ARG A 110 -12.15 8.58 -18.29
C ARG A 110 -10.90 9.43 -18.04
N GLY A 111 -10.53 9.64 -16.77
CA GLY A 111 -9.29 10.34 -16.40
C GLY A 111 -8.01 9.65 -16.88
N LEU A 112 -8.07 8.32 -17.12
CA LEU A 112 -6.97 7.53 -17.68
C LEU A 112 -7.00 7.44 -19.21
N GLY A 113 -7.99 8.06 -19.88
CA GLY A 113 -8.17 7.92 -21.33
C GLY A 113 -8.72 6.57 -21.77
N LEU A 114 -9.28 5.78 -20.84
CA LEU A 114 -9.95 4.51 -21.13
C LEU A 114 -11.44 4.80 -21.35
N SER A 115 -11.91 4.70 -22.59
CA SER A 115 -13.32 4.86 -22.98
C SER A 115 -14.07 3.54 -22.97
#